data_AF-R6JLV5-F1
#
_entry.id   AF-R6JLV5-F1
#
_cell.length_a   1.000
_cell.length_b   1.000
_cell.length_c   1.000
_cell.angle_alpha   90.00
_cell.angle_beta   90.00
_cell.angle_gamma   90.00
#
_symmetry.space_group_name_H-M   'P 1'
#
loop_
_entity.id
_entity.type
_entity.pdbx_description
1 polymer ?
#
loop_
_entity_poly.entity_id
_entity_poly.type
_entity_poly.pdbx_seq_one_letter_code
_entity_poly.pdbx_strand_id
1 'polypeptide(L)'
;METQQTSETKGPRINTQMLGIPKDEIRRIDVSEAEVVRRQYLSHIREPQVTIRPDGVQFNNAAIQILEGAVYIYLMVDRKRKWLVIREVEKDARDAQRWCSVKDGARKSRKITGADFSERVYRMMGWNKGYYYKICGTPALPVEGEERLYLLFELENYDRYILTEKARKSAGVLDEEVGDEELEKIRAEAEAARKAKEEAAANGTKPRKRKKQQHPDDWEDDSFGEPYAQHKDRLQLPILQKTDDGQLTMDLFDDTSERKRE
;
A
#
# COMPACT_ATOMS: atom_id res chain seq x y z
N MET A 1 -16.80 -10.68 -51.80
CA MET A 1 -15.69 -9.98 -51.13
C MET A 1 -16.29 -9.22 -49.97
N GLU A 2 -16.42 -9.90 -48.84
CA GLU A 2 -16.92 -9.33 -47.59
C GLU A 2 -15.77 -8.64 -46.87
N THR A 3 -15.92 -7.33 -46.68
CA THR A 3 -15.01 -6.51 -45.88
C THR A 3 -15.34 -6.74 -44.41
N GLN A 4 -14.37 -7.26 -43.68
CA GLN A 4 -14.48 -7.54 -42.25
C GLN A 4 -14.65 -6.23 -41.46
N GLN A 5 -15.70 -6.22 -40.65
CA GLN A 5 -16.07 -5.16 -39.73
C GLN A 5 -15.15 -5.25 -38.51
N THR A 6 -14.26 -4.29 -38.34
CA THR A 6 -13.40 -4.16 -37.15
C THR A 6 -14.28 -3.91 -35.92
N SER A 7 -14.23 -4.83 -34.96
CA SER A 7 -14.97 -4.79 -33.71
C SER A 7 -14.46 -3.66 -32.81
N GLU A 8 -15.20 -2.57 -32.70
CA GLU A 8 -15.00 -1.54 -31.69
C GLU A 8 -15.23 -2.15 -30.29
N THR A 9 -14.17 -2.24 -29.49
CA THR A 9 -14.24 -2.62 -28.09
C THR A 9 -14.98 -1.50 -27.33
N LYS A 10 -16.29 -1.68 -27.12
CA LYS A 10 -17.12 -0.74 -26.35
C LYS A 10 -16.63 -0.68 -24.91
N GLY A 11 -15.92 0.40 -24.56
CA GLY A 11 -15.63 0.76 -23.18
C GLY A 11 -16.92 0.92 -22.34
N PRO A 12 -16.81 0.96 -21.00
CA PRO A 12 -17.96 0.99 -20.11
C PRO A 12 -18.95 2.09 -20.49
N ARG A 13 -20.24 1.74 -20.54
CA ARG A 13 -21.32 2.67 -20.90
C ARG A 13 -21.32 3.86 -19.93
N ILE A 14 -21.01 5.05 -20.44
CA ILE A 14 -21.21 6.31 -19.70
C ILE A 14 -22.72 6.42 -19.38
N ASN A 15 -23.08 6.46 -18.11
CA ASN A 15 -24.45 6.74 -17.70
C ASN A 15 -24.73 8.25 -17.86
N THR A 16 -25.03 8.67 -19.08
CA THR A 16 -25.33 10.08 -19.41
C THR A 16 -26.70 10.55 -18.88
N GLN A 17 -27.54 9.64 -18.36
CA GLN A 17 -28.86 9.99 -17.82
C GLN A 17 -28.78 10.94 -16.62
N MET A 18 -27.68 10.88 -15.86
CA MET A 18 -27.46 11.73 -14.68
C MET A 18 -27.01 13.16 -15.03
N LEU A 19 -26.52 13.40 -16.25
CA LEU A 19 -25.94 14.70 -16.63
C LEU A 19 -26.94 15.62 -17.33
N GLY A 20 -28.05 15.10 -17.85
CA GLY A 20 -29.04 15.89 -18.59
C GLY A 20 -28.51 16.52 -19.89
N ILE A 21 -27.32 16.14 -20.34
CA ILE A 21 -26.62 16.67 -21.52
C ILE A 21 -26.47 15.54 -22.55
N PRO A 22 -26.77 15.77 -23.85
CA PRO A 22 -26.51 14.81 -24.92
C PRO A 22 -25.03 14.40 -24.97
N LYS A 23 -24.74 13.12 -25.26
CA LYS A 23 -23.38 12.57 -25.23
C LYS A 23 -22.41 13.30 -26.17
N ASP A 24 -22.92 13.77 -27.29
CA ASP A 24 -22.22 14.53 -28.33
C ASP A 24 -21.87 15.97 -27.91
N GLU A 25 -22.59 16.54 -26.93
CA GLU A 25 -22.31 17.86 -26.35
C GLU A 25 -21.32 17.79 -25.18
N ILE A 26 -20.99 16.59 -24.69
CA ILE A 26 -19.99 16.40 -23.62
C ILE A 26 -18.60 16.75 -24.16
N ARG A 27 -17.94 17.73 -23.53
CA ARG A 27 -16.56 18.11 -23.84
C ARG A 27 -15.63 16.91 -23.73
N ARG A 28 -14.84 16.68 -24.78
CA ARG A 28 -13.75 15.70 -24.79
C ARG A 28 -12.47 16.38 -24.35
N ILE A 29 -11.72 15.73 -23.47
CA ILE A 29 -10.39 16.15 -23.04
C ILE A 29 -9.41 15.04 -23.37
N ASP A 30 -8.17 15.41 -23.68
CA ASP A 30 -7.05 14.47 -23.68
C ASP A 30 -6.42 14.47 -22.28
N VAL A 31 -6.16 13.28 -21.74
CA VAL A 31 -5.56 13.06 -20.42
C VAL A 31 -4.25 12.29 -20.53
N SER A 32 -3.70 12.15 -21.74
CA SER A 32 -2.43 11.46 -22.01
C SER A 32 -1.25 12.03 -21.22
N GLU A 33 -1.22 13.36 -21.02
CA GLU A 33 -0.20 14.08 -20.24
C GLU A 33 -0.56 14.25 -18.75
N ALA A 34 -1.69 13.71 -18.29
CA ALA A 34 -2.08 13.82 -16.89
C ALA A 34 -1.29 12.84 -16.00
N GLU A 35 -1.07 13.20 -14.74
CA GLU A 35 -0.54 12.29 -13.71
C GLU A 35 -1.67 11.73 -12.85
N VAL A 36 -1.50 10.48 -12.41
CA VAL A 36 -2.35 9.90 -11.38
C VAL A 36 -1.73 10.20 -10.03
N VAL A 37 -2.44 11.02 -9.25
CA VAL A 37 -2.01 11.44 -7.91
C VAL A 37 -1.76 10.21 -7.03
N ARG A 38 -0.53 10.11 -6.50
CA ARG A 38 -0.17 9.08 -5.51
C ARG A 38 -1.13 9.18 -4.33
N ARG A 39 -1.71 8.05 -3.93
CA ARG A 39 -2.67 8.03 -2.80
C ARG A 39 -2.06 8.63 -1.55
N GLN A 40 -0.75 8.47 -1.35
CA GLN A 40 0.06 8.94 -0.22
C GLN A 40 0.02 10.45 0.00
N TYR A 41 -0.30 11.24 -1.03
CA TYR A 41 -0.49 12.68 -0.92
C TYR A 41 -1.86 13.08 -0.36
N LEU A 42 -2.78 12.12 -0.22
CA LEU A 42 -4.17 12.35 0.19
C LEU A 42 -4.45 11.81 1.61
N SER A 43 -5.62 12.17 2.16
CA SER A 43 -6.01 11.74 3.50
C SER A 43 -6.44 10.27 3.54
N HIS A 44 -5.72 9.45 4.31
CA HIS A 44 -5.95 8.00 4.39
C HIS A 44 -6.91 7.53 5.49
N ILE A 45 -7.68 8.44 6.10
CA ILE A 45 -8.48 8.10 7.30
C ILE A 45 -9.43 6.92 7.07
N ARG A 46 -9.92 6.75 5.84
CA ARG A 46 -10.89 5.71 5.47
C ARG A 46 -10.31 4.61 4.58
N GLU A 47 -9.03 4.67 4.27
CA GLU A 47 -8.38 3.65 3.46
C GLU A 47 -7.87 2.51 4.34
N PRO A 48 -7.91 1.25 3.88
CA PRO A 48 -7.27 0.16 4.60
C PRO A 48 -5.77 0.43 4.69
N GLN A 49 -5.19 0.30 5.87
CA GLN A 49 -3.76 0.52 6.07
C GLN A 49 -3.15 -0.56 6.96
N VAL A 50 -1.92 -0.92 6.64
CA VAL A 50 -1.04 -1.71 7.49
C VAL A 50 0.08 -0.83 8.02
N THR A 51 0.41 -0.98 9.30
CA THR A 51 1.57 -0.38 9.94
C THR A 51 2.55 -1.48 10.33
N ILE A 52 3.76 -1.45 9.81
CA ILE A 52 4.83 -2.42 10.10
C ILE A 52 5.89 -1.73 10.97
N ARG A 53 6.08 -2.26 12.18
CA ARG A 53 7.07 -1.84 13.18
C ARG A 53 8.13 -2.93 13.33
N PRO A 54 9.30 -2.64 13.93
CA PRO A 54 10.31 -3.66 14.19
C PRO A 54 9.80 -4.84 15.02
N ASP A 55 8.80 -4.62 15.88
CA ASP A 55 8.25 -5.64 16.78
C ASP A 55 6.90 -6.26 16.33
N GLY A 56 6.42 -5.90 15.14
CA GLY A 56 5.26 -6.55 14.53
C GLY A 56 4.42 -5.64 13.63
N VAL A 57 3.19 -6.08 13.36
CA VAL A 57 2.30 -5.49 12.37
C VAL A 57 0.93 -5.14 12.96
N GLN A 58 0.29 -4.09 12.45
CA GLN A 58 -1.05 -3.69 12.87
C GLN A 58 -1.84 -3.11 11.70
N PHE A 59 -3.07 -3.60 11.53
CA PHE A 59 -4.01 -3.11 10.51
C PHE A 59 -4.98 -2.10 11.13
N ASN A 60 -5.35 -1.06 10.39
CA ASN A 60 -6.32 -0.08 10.88
C ASN A 60 -7.76 -0.62 10.84
N ASN A 61 -8.71 0.14 11.40
CA ASN A 61 -10.11 -0.29 11.42
C ASN A 61 -10.76 -0.34 10.03
N ALA A 62 -10.31 0.49 9.08
CA ALA A 62 -10.81 0.44 7.71
C ALA A 62 -10.48 -0.90 7.03
N ALA A 63 -9.27 -1.44 7.23
CA ALA A 63 -8.92 -2.78 6.74
C ALA A 63 -9.83 -3.87 7.34
N ILE A 64 -10.11 -3.79 8.64
CA ILE A 64 -10.97 -4.76 9.35
C ILE A 64 -12.43 -4.69 8.87
N GLN A 65 -12.89 -3.51 8.46
CA GLN A 65 -14.23 -3.33 7.89
C GLN A 65 -14.36 -3.95 6.51
N ILE A 66 -13.29 -3.95 5.70
CA ILE A 66 -13.32 -4.52 4.34
C ILE A 66 -13.41 -6.06 4.38
N LEU A 67 -12.63 -6.72 5.24
CA LEU A 67 -12.78 -8.17 5.48
C LEU A 67 -13.84 -8.39 6.56
N GLU A 68 -15.10 -8.28 6.16
CA GLU A 68 -16.24 -8.40 7.08
C GLU A 68 -16.27 -9.77 7.78
N GLY A 69 -16.64 -9.82 9.06
CA GLY A 69 -16.67 -11.04 9.87
C GLY A 69 -15.30 -11.62 10.25
N ALA A 70 -14.23 -11.36 9.49
CA ALA A 70 -12.92 -11.94 9.71
C ALA A 70 -12.29 -11.54 11.06
N VAL A 71 -12.06 -12.53 11.94
CA VAL A 71 -11.31 -12.39 13.21
C VAL A 71 -9.90 -12.96 13.11
N TYR A 72 -9.71 -13.90 12.20
CA TYR A 72 -8.42 -14.51 11.89
C TYR A 72 -8.12 -14.31 10.40
N ILE A 73 -6.85 -14.15 10.09
CA ILE A 73 -6.36 -13.96 8.72
C ILE A 73 -5.17 -14.86 8.44
N TYR A 74 -4.98 -15.19 7.17
CA TYR A 74 -3.65 -15.54 6.67
C TYR A 74 -2.85 -14.27 6.38
N LEU A 75 -1.57 -14.31 6.67
CA LEU A 75 -0.60 -13.26 6.36
C LEU A 75 0.41 -13.83 5.37
N MET A 76 0.35 -13.39 4.11
CA MET A 76 1.13 -13.94 3.00
C MET A 76 2.07 -12.87 2.45
N VAL A 77 3.30 -13.23 2.10
CA VAL A 77 4.29 -12.32 1.53
C VAL A 77 4.76 -12.83 0.17
N ASP A 78 4.55 -12.03 -0.87
CA ASP A 78 5.22 -12.22 -2.16
C ASP A 78 6.53 -11.44 -2.15
N ARG A 79 7.64 -12.18 -2.08
CA ARG A 79 8.99 -11.58 -2.03
C ARG A 79 9.42 -10.96 -3.35
N LYS A 80 8.91 -11.46 -4.48
CA LYS A 80 9.30 -11.00 -5.81
C LYS A 80 8.61 -9.68 -6.12
N ARG A 81 7.30 -9.62 -5.87
CA ARG A 81 6.48 -8.42 -6.09
C ARG A 81 6.51 -7.43 -4.93
N LYS A 82 7.15 -7.80 -3.81
CA LYS A 82 7.16 -7.03 -2.56
C LYS A 82 5.74 -6.75 -2.07
N TRP A 83 4.89 -7.77 -2.07
CA TRP A 83 3.51 -7.63 -1.62
C TRP A 83 3.31 -8.29 -0.27
N LEU A 84 2.49 -7.65 0.55
CA LEU A 84 1.85 -8.26 1.71
C LEU A 84 0.37 -8.45 1.37
N VAL A 85 -0.10 -9.69 1.47
CA VAL A 85 -1.47 -10.05 1.13
C VAL A 85 -2.12 -10.70 2.35
N ILE A 86 -3.36 -10.30 2.65
CA ILE A 86 -4.16 -10.93 3.69
C ILE A 86 -5.51 -11.38 3.16
N ARG A 87 -6.04 -12.46 3.74
CA ARG A 87 -7.40 -12.93 3.53
C ARG A 87 -7.96 -13.51 4.82
N GLU A 88 -9.27 -13.64 4.90
CA GLU A 88 -9.91 -14.32 6.01
C GLU A 88 -9.57 -15.81 6.08
N VAL A 89 -9.61 -16.34 7.30
CA VAL A 89 -9.46 -17.76 7.58
C VAL A 89 -10.21 -18.12 8.86
N GLU A 90 -10.61 -19.39 8.97
CA GLU A 90 -11.12 -19.98 10.21
C GLU A 90 -10.07 -19.97 11.33
N LYS A 91 -10.55 -19.90 12.57
CA LYS A 91 -9.72 -19.81 13.78
C LYS A 91 -8.73 -20.98 13.91
N ASP A 92 -9.19 -22.19 13.61
CA ASP A 92 -8.44 -23.42 13.87
C ASP A 92 -7.59 -23.85 12.67
N ALA A 93 -7.58 -23.04 11.60
CA ALA A 93 -6.70 -23.28 10.49
C ALA A 93 -5.23 -23.10 10.91
N ARG A 94 -4.37 -23.93 10.31
CA ARG A 94 -2.93 -23.87 10.52
C ARG A 94 -2.41 -22.45 10.22
N ASP A 95 -1.57 -21.91 11.09
CA ASP A 95 -0.94 -20.58 10.94
C ASP A 95 -1.90 -19.37 10.93
N ALA A 96 -3.19 -19.55 11.28
CA ALA A 96 -4.16 -18.47 11.39
C ALA A 96 -3.73 -17.40 12.42
N GLN A 97 -3.76 -16.13 12.01
CA GLN A 97 -3.35 -15.00 12.85
C GLN A 97 -4.55 -14.17 13.29
N ARG A 98 -4.70 -13.98 14.61
CA ARG A 98 -5.73 -13.11 15.16
C ARG A 98 -5.35 -11.64 15.01
N TRP A 99 -5.95 -10.95 14.04
CA TRP A 99 -5.66 -9.55 13.72
C TRP A 99 -6.58 -8.52 14.38
N CYS A 100 -7.70 -8.95 14.97
CA CYS A 100 -8.61 -8.06 15.68
C CYS A 100 -9.20 -8.73 16.94
N SER A 101 -9.66 -7.88 17.87
CA SER A 101 -10.41 -8.29 19.05
C SER A 101 -11.89 -7.95 18.86
N VAL A 102 -12.77 -8.84 19.32
CA VAL A 102 -14.22 -8.60 19.36
C VAL A 102 -14.58 -8.25 20.79
N LYS A 103 -15.18 -7.08 21.01
CA LYS A 103 -15.72 -6.67 22.31
C LYS A 103 -17.06 -5.96 22.08
N ASP A 104 -18.10 -6.39 22.78
CA ASP A 104 -19.45 -5.82 22.69
C ASP A 104 -19.99 -5.74 21.25
N GLY A 105 -19.74 -6.79 20.45
CA GLY A 105 -20.11 -6.84 19.02
C GLY A 105 -19.24 -6.00 18.09
N ALA A 106 -18.34 -5.15 18.62
CA ALA A 106 -17.44 -4.33 17.82
C ALA A 106 -16.07 -5.00 17.63
N ARG A 107 -15.59 -5.01 16.38
CA ARG A 107 -14.22 -5.41 16.04
C ARG A 107 -13.27 -4.22 16.17
N LYS A 108 -12.17 -4.41 16.91
CA LYS A 108 -11.11 -3.41 17.08
C LYS A 108 -9.77 -3.98 16.65
N SER A 109 -9.00 -3.12 15.97
CA SER A 109 -7.61 -3.41 15.59
C SER A 109 -6.79 -3.94 16.76
N ARG A 110 -6.03 -5.00 16.47
CA ARG A 110 -5.06 -5.59 17.39
C ARG A 110 -3.70 -5.58 16.71
N LYS A 111 -2.66 -5.27 17.50
CA LYS A 111 -1.27 -5.48 17.06
C LYS A 111 -0.96 -6.97 17.08
N ILE A 112 -0.44 -7.47 15.97
CA ILE A 112 0.14 -8.81 15.84
C ILE A 112 1.63 -8.65 16.15
N THR A 113 2.06 -9.12 17.32
CA THR A 113 3.48 -9.14 17.70
C THR A 113 4.21 -10.18 16.86
N GLY A 114 5.38 -9.84 16.33
CA GLY A 114 6.10 -10.74 15.43
C GLY A 114 7.40 -10.12 14.97
N ALA A 115 8.37 -9.99 15.88
CA ALA A 115 9.68 -9.42 15.59
C ALA A 115 10.38 -10.16 14.43
N ASP A 116 10.36 -11.50 14.42
CA ASP A 116 10.98 -12.29 13.33
C ASP A 116 10.34 -12.08 11.96
N PHE A 117 9.03 -11.86 11.93
CA PHE A 117 8.33 -11.51 10.69
C PHE A 117 8.78 -10.13 10.22
N SER A 118 8.70 -9.14 11.10
CA SER A 118 9.12 -7.77 10.80
C SER A 118 10.58 -7.71 10.37
N GLU A 119 11.49 -8.42 11.03
CA GLU A 119 12.90 -8.50 10.67
C GLU A 119 13.11 -8.92 9.21
N ARG A 120 12.39 -9.95 8.78
CA ARG A 120 12.46 -10.46 7.41
C ARG A 120 11.92 -9.46 6.40
N VAL A 121 10.89 -8.70 6.75
CA VAL A 121 10.35 -7.62 5.91
C VAL A 121 11.34 -6.46 5.83
N TYR A 122 11.88 -6.00 6.96
CA TYR A 122 12.84 -4.89 6.99
C TYR A 122 14.09 -5.23 6.16
N ARG A 123 14.64 -6.44 6.34
CA ARG A 123 15.76 -6.92 5.53
C ARG A 123 15.42 -7.04 4.05
N MET A 124 14.22 -7.53 3.71
CA MET A 124 13.77 -7.66 2.32
C MET A 124 13.62 -6.32 1.61
N MET A 125 13.26 -5.27 2.35
CA MET A 125 13.00 -3.92 1.85
C MET A 125 14.18 -2.95 2.03
N GLY A 126 15.25 -3.35 2.74
CA GLY A 126 16.34 -2.45 3.10
C GLY A 126 15.90 -1.32 4.06
N TRP A 127 14.85 -1.54 4.84
CA TRP A 127 14.28 -0.53 5.72
C TRP A 127 15.12 -0.32 6.99
N ASN A 128 15.27 0.94 7.40
CA ASN A 128 15.93 1.31 8.65
C ASN A 128 15.00 1.15 9.87
N LYS A 129 15.50 0.55 10.96
CA LYS A 129 14.74 0.26 12.21
C LYS A 129 14.53 1.48 13.11
N GLY A 130 15.07 2.64 12.74
CA GLY A 130 14.75 3.95 13.28
C GLY A 130 13.32 4.40 13.00
N TYR A 131 12.63 3.72 12.08
CA TYR A 131 11.34 4.11 11.53
C TYR A 131 10.28 3.01 11.66
N TYR A 132 9.02 3.39 11.48
CA TYR A 132 7.94 2.46 11.15
C TYR A 132 7.28 2.87 9.84
N TYR A 133 6.73 1.88 9.15
CA TYR A 133 6.26 2.02 7.77
C TYR A 133 4.76 1.83 7.72
N LYS A 134 4.08 2.67 6.95
CA LYS A 134 2.65 2.56 6.68
C LYS A 134 2.42 2.34 5.20
N ILE A 135 1.51 1.44 4.87
CA ILE A 135 1.18 1.09 3.49
C ILE A 135 -0.34 1.09 3.35
N CYS A 136 -0.85 1.73 2.30
CA CYS A 136 -2.26 1.68 1.93
C CYS A 136 -2.57 0.37 1.20
N GLY A 137 -3.70 -0.22 1.53
CA GLY A 137 -4.18 -1.46 0.92
C GLY A 137 -5.14 -1.20 -0.24
N THR A 138 -5.26 -2.20 -1.11
CA THR A 138 -6.24 -2.27 -2.18
C THR A 138 -6.99 -3.59 -2.08
N PRO A 139 -8.34 -3.59 -2.07
CA PRO A 139 -9.12 -4.82 -2.20
C PRO A 139 -8.85 -5.50 -3.55
N ALA A 140 -8.67 -6.81 -3.54
CA ALA A 140 -8.37 -7.60 -4.72
C ALA A 140 -9.12 -8.94 -4.70
N LEU A 141 -9.38 -9.48 -5.90
CA LEU A 141 -9.90 -10.83 -6.08
C LEU A 141 -8.79 -11.72 -6.65
N PRO A 142 -8.75 -13.01 -6.29
CA PRO A 142 -7.82 -13.95 -6.89
C PRO A 142 -8.25 -14.23 -8.33
N VAL A 143 -7.27 -14.62 -9.15
CA VAL A 143 -7.49 -14.91 -10.57
C VAL A 143 -8.35 -16.17 -10.76
N GLU A 144 -8.13 -17.19 -9.94
CA GLU A 144 -8.78 -18.49 -10.10
C GLU A 144 -10.18 -18.54 -9.46
N GLY A 145 -11.18 -17.86 -10.04
CA GLY A 145 -12.63 -18.09 -9.83
C GLY A 145 -13.18 -18.10 -8.40
N GLU A 146 -12.33 -17.91 -7.40
CA GLU A 146 -12.64 -17.93 -5.99
C GLU A 146 -13.08 -16.50 -5.65
N GLU A 147 -14.35 -16.31 -5.33
CA GLU A 147 -14.90 -15.00 -4.94
C GLU A 147 -14.47 -14.59 -3.52
N ARG A 148 -13.28 -15.00 -3.08
CA ARG A 148 -12.72 -14.60 -1.78
C ARG A 148 -12.02 -13.26 -1.93
N LEU A 149 -12.34 -12.36 -1.01
CA LEU A 149 -11.72 -11.04 -0.97
C LEU A 149 -10.33 -11.11 -0.32
N TYR A 150 -9.35 -10.51 -1.00
CA TYR A 150 -8.01 -10.29 -0.48
C TYR A 150 -7.80 -8.80 -0.24
N LEU A 151 -6.94 -8.46 0.72
CA LEU A 151 -6.37 -7.13 0.85
C LEU A 151 -4.89 -7.20 0.49
N LEU A 152 -4.53 -6.47 -0.56
CA LEU A 152 -3.18 -6.35 -1.09
C LEU A 152 -2.54 -5.06 -0.59
N PHE A 153 -1.31 -5.15 -0.06
CA PHE A 153 -0.47 -4.03 0.33
C PHE A 153 0.85 -4.10 -0.44
N GLU A 154 1.06 -3.15 -1.34
CA GLU A 154 2.30 -3.03 -2.12
C GLU A 154 3.37 -2.39 -1.22
N LEU A 155 4.35 -3.17 -0.76
CA LEU A 155 5.28 -2.73 0.27
C LEU A 155 6.21 -1.61 -0.20
N GLU A 156 6.42 -1.44 -1.50
CA GLU A 156 7.21 -0.35 -2.08
C GLU A 156 6.49 1.01 -1.98
N ASN A 157 5.15 0.99 -1.89
CA ASN A 157 4.29 2.17 -1.80
C ASN A 157 4.06 2.59 -0.35
N TYR A 158 5.15 2.86 0.38
CA TYR A 158 5.14 3.13 1.83
C TYR A 158 5.33 4.60 2.20
N ASP A 159 4.88 4.92 3.42
CA ASP A 159 5.27 6.12 4.16
C ASP A 159 6.06 5.73 5.39
N ARG A 160 7.23 6.34 5.60
CA ARG A 160 8.03 6.12 6.81
C ARG A 160 7.80 7.22 7.84
N TYR A 161 7.90 6.84 9.11
CA TYR A 161 7.74 7.73 10.24
C TYR A 161 8.76 7.38 11.33
N ILE A 162 9.35 8.40 11.93
CA ILE A 162 10.32 8.23 13.01
C ILE A 162 9.68 7.50 14.21
N LEU A 163 10.35 6.46 14.69
CA LEU A 163 10.05 5.86 15.99
C LEU A 163 10.66 6.71 17.09
N THR A 164 9.93 6.90 18.18
CA THR A 164 10.52 7.50 19.38
C THR A 164 11.56 6.58 19.97
N GLU A 165 12.55 7.14 20.67
CA GLU A 165 13.59 6.34 21.36
C GLU A 165 12.98 5.27 22.27
N LYS A 166 11.96 5.64 23.06
CA LYS A 166 11.22 4.69 23.89
C LYS A 166 10.62 3.54 23.08
N ALA A 167 10.02 3.84 21.93
CA ALA A 167 9.40 2.82 21.08
C ALA A 167 10.44 1.87 20.45
N ARG A 168 11.59 2.41 20.01
CA ARG A 168 12.71 1.60 19.48
C ARG A 168 13.26 0.65 20.54
N LYS A 169 13.58 1.18 21.73
CA LYS A 169 14.05 0.38 22.86
C LYS A 169 13.04 -0.70 23.27
N SER A 170 11.74 -0.35 23.33
CA SER A 170 10.70 -1.34 23.65
C SER A 170 10.53 -2.43 22.58
N ALA A 171 10.90 -2.13 21.34
CA ALA A 171 10.89 -3.08 20.22
C ALA A 171 12.18 -3.91 20.14
N GLY A 172 13.13 -3.73 21.06
CA GLY A 172 14.42 -4.42 21.07
C GLY A 172 15.40 -3.93 20.01
N VAL A 173 15.17 -2.76 19.41
CA VAL A 173 16.06 -2.18 18.40
C VAL A 173 17.24 -1.52 19.10
N LEU A 174 18.45 -1.96 18.73
CA LEU A 174 19.71 -1.38 19.18
C LEU A 174 20.07 -0.15 18.36
N ASP A 175 20.84 0.77 18.95
CA ASP A 175 21.24 2.02 18.28
C ASP A 175 22.16 1.71 17.07
N GLU A 176 22.99 0.66 17.15
CA GLU A 176 23.83 0.18 16.07
C GLU A 176 23.03 -0.30 14.85
N GLU A 177 21.81 -0.82 15.05
CA GLU A 177 20.92 -1.25 13.97
C GLU A 177 20.25 -0.08 13.24
N VAL A 178 20.23 1.10 13.87
CA VAL A 178 19.74 2.34 13.26
C VAL A 178 20.89 3.03 12.53
N GLY A 179 22.09 3.01 13.11
CA GLY A 179 23.28 3.68 12.59
C GLY A 179 23.40 5.13 13.09
N ASP A 180 24.63 5.58 13.30
CA ASP A 180 24.93 6.87 13.93
C ASP A 180 24.35 8.06 13.14
N GLU A 181 24.56 8.07 11.82
CA GLU A 181 24.04 9.12 10.93
C GLU A 181 22.52 9.26 11.02
N GLU A 182 21.79 8.13 11.04
CA GLU A 182 20.34 8.17 11.16
C GLU A 182 19.86 8.51 12.57
N LEU A 183 20.59 8.11 13.60
CA LEU A 183 20.31 8.53 14.97
C LEU A 183 20.46 10.04 15.14
N GLU A 184 21.47 10.65 14.53
CA GLU A 184 21.65 12.10 14.54
C GLU A 184 20.46 12.81 13.88
N LYS A 185 20.03 12.37 12.69
CA LYS A 185 18.85 12.91 12.00
C LYS A 185 17.59 12.76 12.86
N ILE A 186 17.37 11.59 13.45
CA ILE A 186 16.21 11.32 14.31
C ILE A 186 16.23 12.21 15.56
N ARG A 187 17.39 12.39 16.20
CA ARG A 187 17.56 13.24 17.39
C ARG A 187 17.32 14.71 17.06
N ALA A 188 17.85 15.20 15.93
CA ALA A 188 17.65 16.56 15.46
C ALA A 188 16.15 16.85 15.20
N GLU A 189 15.44 15.96 14.51
CA GLU A 189 14.00 16.12 14.24
C GLU A 189 13.17 16.07 15.54
N ALA A 190 13.56 15.21 16.50
CA ALA A 190 12.92 15.15 17.81
C ALA A 190 13.13 16.44 18.63
N GLU A 191 14.33 17.03 18.58
CA GLU A 191 14.63 18.30 19.23
C GLU A 191 13.86 19.46 18.58
N ALA A 192 13.84 19.52 17.24
CA ALA A 192 13.07 20.51 16.50
C ALA A 192 11.57 20.43 16.84
N ALA A 193 11.01 19.21 16.91
CA ALA A 193 9.62 19.00 17.32
C ALA A 193 9.36 19.42 18.77
N ARG A 194 10.33 19.26 19.68
CA ARG A 194 10.23 19.74 21.07
C ARG A 194 10.23 21.27 21.11
N LYS A 195 11.18 21.93 20.44
CA LYS A 195 11.26 23.40 20.35
C LYS A 195 9.98 24.00 19.79
N ALA A 196 9.49 23.47 18.66
CA ALA A 196 8.23 23.91 18.06
C ALA A 196 7.02 23.75 19.00
N LYS A 197 7.01 22.73 19.85
CA LYS A 197 5.96 22.52 20.86
C LYS A 197 6.05 23.53 22.00
N GLU A 198 7.26 23.83 22.47
CA GLU A 198 7.51 24.83 23.51
C GLU A 198 7.12 26.24 23.03
N GLU A 199 7.50 26.60 21.80
CA GLU A 199 7.11 27.86 21.16
C GLU A 199 5.59 27.97 20.97
N ALA A 200 4.94 26.90 20.51
CA ALA A 200 3.48 26.88 20.38
C ALA A 200 2.79 27.09 21.74
N ALA A 201 3.30 26.46 22.80
CA ALA A 201 2.79 26.62 24.16
C ALA A 201 3.02 28.04 24.71
N ALA A 202 4.20 28.62 24.48
CA ALA A 202 4.52 30.00 24.84
C ALA A 202 3.58 31.00 24.14
N ASN A 203 3.20 30.73 22.89
CA ASN A 203 2.28 31.54 22.10
C ASN A 203 0.79 31.25 22.39
N GLY A 204 0.47 30.44 23.40
CA GLY A 204 -0.92 30.07 23.75
C GLY A 204 -1.65 29.25 22.69
N THR A 205 -0.93 28.71 21.70
CA THR A 205 -1.49 27.90 20.61
C THR A 205 -1.37 26.40 20.90
N LYS A 206 -2.32 25.61 20.39
CA LYS A 206 -2.23 24.15 20.51
C LYS A 206 -1.10 23.62 19.60
N PRO A 207 -0.14 22.85 20.11
CA PRO A 207 0.91 22.28 19.28
C PRO A 207 0.32 21.32 18.25
N ARG A 208 0.67 21.52 16.97
CA ARG A 208 0.26 20.63 15.87
C ARG A 208 0.96 19.28 16.03
N LYS A 209 0.23 18.25 16.46
CA LYS A 209 0.72 16.85 16.55
C LYS A 209 0.76 16.16 15.18
N ARG A 210 1.39 16.77 14.17
CA ARG A 210 1.59 16.08 12.89
C ARG A 210 2.92 15.36 12.95
N LYS A 211 2.89 14.02 12.93
CA LYS A 211 4.09 13.26 12.63
C LYS A 211 4.46 13.56 11.19
N LYS A 212 5.69 14.02 10.94
CA LYS A 212 6.19 14.26 9.60
C LYS A 212 6.20 12.93 8.85
N GLN A 213 5.41 12.86 7.79
CA GLN A 213 5.41 11.76 6.83
C GLN A 213 6.60 11.96 5.93
N GLN A 214 7.37 10.90 5.71
CA GLN A 214 8.47 10.88 4.77
C GLN A 214 8.16 9.84 3.72
N HIS A 215 8.28 10.23 2.47
CA HIS A 215 8.12 9.33 1.33
C HIS A 215 9.44 8.57 1.07
N PRO A 216 9.40 7.52 0.25
CA PRO A 216 10.60 6.86 -0.27
C PRO A 216 11.53 7.87 -0.97
N ASP A 217 12.84 7.62 -0.91
CA ASP A 217 13.86 8.56 -1.39
C ASP A 217 13.98 8.60 -2.92
N ASP A 218 13.39 7.62 -3.61
CA ASP A 218 13.33 7.49 -5.08
C ASP A 218 12.16 8.25 -5.71
N TRP A 219 11.39 8.99 -4.93
CA TRP A 219 10.29 9.81 -5.44
C TRP A 219 10.78 11.19 -5.86
N GLU A 220 10.40 11.61 -7.07
CA GLU A 220 10.66 12.97 -7.56
C GLU A 220 9.92 14.01 -6.70
N ASP A 221 10.61 15.08 -6.31
CA ASP A 221 10.09 16.11 -5.39
C ASP A 221 8.90 16.91 -5.96
N ASP A 222 8.80 17.04 -7.28
CA ASP A 222 7.78 17.82 -8.00
C ASP A 222 6.94 16.97 -8.96
N SER A 223 6.61 15.74 -8.55
CA SER A 223 5.70 14.86 -9.30
C SER A 223 4.44 14.57 -8.48
N PHE A 224 3.27 14.56 -9.14
CA PHE A 224 2.04 14.11 -8.50
C PHE A 224 1.93 12.58 -8.47
N GLY A 225 2.64 11.88 -9.35
CA GLY A 225 2.67 10.42 -9.39
C GLY A 225 3.12 9.85 -10.72
N GLU A 226 2.50 8.75 -11.13
CA GLU A 226 2.82 8.15 -12.41
C GLU A 226 2.00 8.81 -13.53
N PRO A 227 2.58 8.99 -14.73
CA PRO A 227 1.81 9.39 -15.91
C PRO A 227 0.63 8.44 -16.13
N TYR A 228 -0.54 8.99 -16.48
CA TYR A 228 -1.81 8.26 -16.62
C TYR A 228 -1.69 7.08 -17.60
N ALA A 229 -0.93 7.26 -18.68
CA ALA A 229 -0.63 6.20 -19.64
C ALA A 229 0.04 4.98 -18.98
N GLN A 230 1.05 5.21 -18.13
CA GLN A 230 1.78 4.15 -17.42
C GLN A 230 0.93 3.55 -16.27
N HIS A 231 0.17 4.40 -15.57
CA HIS A 231 -0.70 3.96 -14.49
C HIS A 231 -1.76 2.95 -14.97
N LYS A 232 -2.29 3.14 -16.19
CA LYS A 232 -3.27 2.24 -16.80
C LYS A 232 -2.73 0.82 -16.98
N ASP A 233 -1.44 0.69 -17.28
CA ASP A 233 -0.78 -0.60 -17.44
C ASP A 233 -0.49 -1.25 -16.08
N ARG A 234 -0.18 -0.46 -15.04
CA ARG A 234 0.00 -0.94 -13.67
C ARG A 234 -1.29 -1.44 -13.01
N LEU A 235 -2.44 -0.84 -13.34
CA LEU A 235 -3.76 -1.29 -12.88
C LEU A 235 -4.13 -2.69 -13.39
N GLN A 236 -3.46 -3.16 -14.45
CA GLN A 236 -3.44 -4.56 -14.81
C GLN A 236 -2.51 -5.29 -13.84
N LEU A 237 -2.91 -5.35 -12.55
CA LEU A 237 -2.39 -6.34 -11.61
C LEU A 237 -2.25 -7.64 -12.41
N PRO A 238 -1.05 -8.28 -12.48
CA PRO A 238 -0.79 -9.34 -13.44
C PRO A 238 -1.95 -10.32 -13.43
N ILE A 239 -2.77 -10.25 -14.47
CA ILE A 239 -3.77 -11.26 -14.74
C ILE A 239 -2.91 -12.47 -15.08
N LEU A 240 -2.63 -13.30 -14.09
CA LEU A 240 -1.95 -14.58 -14.31
C LEU A 240 -2.92 -15.38 -15.17
N GLN A 241 -2.77 -15.36 -16.48
CA GLN A 241 -3.65 -16.14 -17.33
C GLN A 241 -3.40 -17.62 -17.04
N LYS A 242 -4.49 -18.37 -16.93
CA LYS A 242 -4.43 -19.82 -16.82
C LYS A 242 -4.21 -20.35 -18.24
N THR A 243 -3.11 -21.05 -18.47
CA THR A 243 -2.95 -21.82 -19.71
C THR A 243 -3.93 -23.00 -19.70
N ASP A 244 -4.27 -23.52 -20.88
CA ASP A 244 -5.19 -24.66 -21.07
C ASP A 244 -4.75 -25.92 -20.28
N ASP A 245 -3.47 -25.99 -19.89
CA ASP A 245 -2.85 -27.08 -19.13
C ASP A 245 -3.00 -26.92 -17.61
N GLY A 246 -3.64 -25.84 -17.15
CA GLY A 246 -3.82 -25.52 -15.73
C GLY A 246 -2.58 -24.97 -15.04
N GLN A 247 -1.51 -24.65 -15.78
CA GLN A 247 -0.31 -23.99 -15.24
C GLN A 247 -0.42 -22.46 -15.35
N LEU A 248 0.00 -21.76 -14.28
CA LEU A 248 0.08 -20.30 -14.26
C LEU A 248 1.35 -19.89 -15.01
N THR A 249 1.21 -19.26 -16.17
CA THR A 249 2.33 -18.59 -16.86
C THR A 249 2.21 -17.09 -16.71
N MET A 250 3.37 -16.43 -16.62
CA MET A 250 3.49 -14.99 -16.58
C MET A 250 3.85 -14.55 -18.01
N ASP A 251 2.94 -13.92 -18.73
CA ASP A 251 3.30 -13.22 -19.95
C ASP A 251 4.17 -12.02 -19.55
N LEU A 252 5.49 -12.24 -19.60
CA LEU A 252 6.42 -11.14 -19.79
C LEU A 252 6.11 -10.60 -21.17
N PHE A 253 5.81 -9.31 -21.27
CA PHE A 253 5.72 -8.62 -22.55
C PHE A 253 6.87 -9.08 -23.45
N ASP A 254 6.51 -9.60 -24.61
CA ASP A 254 7.40 -10.02 -25.67
C ASP A 254 8.22 -8.79 -26.11
N ASP A 255 9.43 -8.65 -25.54
CA ASP A 255 10.43 -7.70 -26.00
C ASP A 255 10.93 -8.22 -27.35
N THR A 256 10.15 -7.94 -28.38
CA THR A 256 10.58 -8.01 -29.77
C THR A 256 11.52 -6.83 -30.05
N SER A 257 12.66 -6.81 -29.39
CA SER A 257 13.85 -6.13 -29.88
C SER A 257 14.74 -7.17 -30.59
N GLU A 258 14.54 -7.19 -31.89
CA GLU A 258 15.32 -7.77 -32.97
C GLU A 258 16.69 -8.41 -32.62
N ARG A 259 16.78 -9.67 -33.03
CA ARG A 259 18.00 -10.26 -33.59
C ARG A 259 18.74 -9.28 -34.52
N LYS A 260 19.97 -8.95 -34.17
CA LYS A 260 21.11 -8.89 -35.12
C LYS A 260 22.21 -9.75 -34.49
N ARG A 261 22.39 -11.01 -34.90
CA ARG A 261 23.32 -11.43 -35.96
C ARG A 261 24.57 -10.54 -36.00
N GLU A 262 25.62 -10.94 -35.29
CA GLU A 262 26.82 -11.57 -35.85
C GLU A 262 27.45 -12.50 -34.81
#